data_AF-A0A966YNX6-F1
#
_entry.id   AF-A0A966YNX6-F1
#
_cell.length_a   1.000
_cell.length_b   1.000
_cell.length_c   1.000
_cell.angle_alpha   90.00
_cell.angle_beta   90.00
_cell.angle_gamma   90.00
#
_symmetry.space_group_name_H-M   'P 1'
#
loop_
_entity.id
_entity.type
_entity.pdbx_description
1 polymer ?
#
loop_
_entity_poly.entity_id
_entity_poly.type
_entity_poly.pdbx_seq_one_letter_code
_entity_poly.pdbx_strand_id
1 'polypeptide(L)' 'DLFSRDKKAIDGVTFVLDGPDGVETVVGVDPEVLAASFDAVR' A
#
# COMPACT_ATOMS: atom_id res chain seq x y z
N ASP A 1 5.25 -12.96 -2.24
CA ASP A 1 4.79 -11.74 -1.54
C ASP A 1 4.87 -10.52 -2.44
N LEU A 2 3.74 -9.80 -2.52
CA LEU A 2 3.64 -8.53 -3.21
C LEU A 2 4.50 -7.51 -2.46
N PHE A 3 5.32 -6.73 -3.17
CA PHE A 3 6.24 -5.71 -2.62
C PHE A 3 7.41 -6.19 -1.73
N SER A 4 7.59 -7.49 -1.48
CA SER A 4 8.64 -8.00 -0.57
C SER A 4 10.09 -7.79 -1.03
N ARG A 5 10.31 -7.36 -2.28
CA ARG A 5 11.63 -7.02 -2.84
C ARG A 5 11.96 -5.53 -2.75
N ASP A 6 11.03 -4.70 -2.29
CA ASP A 6 11.29 -3.29 -2.03
C ASP A 6 11.99 -3.14 -0.67
N LYS A 7 13.17 -2.51 -0.68
CA LYS A 7 13.97 -2.27 0.54
C LYS A 7 13.24 -1.38 1.56
N LYS A 8 12.20 -0.66 1.13
CA LYS A 8 11.32 0.14 2.01
C LYS A 8 10.12 -0.63 2.55
N ALA A 9 9.88 -1.84 2.09
CA ALA A 9 8.76 -2.69 2.52
C ALA A 9 9.12 -3.63 3.67
N ILE A 10 10.28 -3.44 4.31
CA ILE A 10 10.72 -4.22 5.49
C ILE A 10 9.73 -4.03 6.66
N ASP A 11 9.08 -2.86 6.74
CA ASP A 11 8.05 -2.53 7.74
C ASP A 11 6.63 -2.47 7.15
N GLY A 12 6.41 -3.00 5.94
CA GLY A 12 5.15 -2.91 5.19
C GLY A 12 5.14 -1.84 4.09
N VAL A 13 4.06 -1.77 3.31
CA VAL A 13 3.96 -0.86 2.14
C VAL A 13 3.46 0.51 2.57
N THR A 14 4.10 1.57 2.07
CA THR A 14 3.64 2.95 2.24
C THR A 14 2.93 3.42 0.98
N PHE A 15 1.70 3.91 1.15
CA PHE A 15 0.92 4.54 0.10
C PHE A 15 0.85 6.04 0.31
N VAL A 16 0.59 6.73 -0.79
CA VAL A 16 0.30 8.16 -0.82
C VAL A 16 -1.08 8.29 -1.44
N LEU A 17 -2.08 8.66 -0.64
CA LEU A 17 -3.49 8.69 -1.02
C LEU A 17 -4.08 10.07 -0.76
N ASP A 18 -5.11 10.43 -1.51
CA ASP A 18 -5.86 11.65 -1.23
C ASP A 18 -6.71 11.46 0.04
N GLY A 19 -6.53 12.35 0.99
CA GLY A 19 -7.30 12.45 2.22
C GLY A 19 -7.91 13.85 2.40
N PRO A 20 -8.64 14.07 3.51
CA PRO A 20 -9.35 15.33 3.77
C PRO A 20 -8.46 16.58 3.75
N ASP A 21 -7.19 16.43 4.11
CA ASP A 21 -6.20 17.52 4.16
C ASP A 21 -5.26 17.54 2.94
N GLY A 22 -5.59 16.78 1.89
CA GLY A 22 -4.79 16.64 0.67
C GLY A 22 -4.06 15.32 0.61
N VAL A 23 -2.85 15.32 0.06
CA VAL A 23 -2.09 14.09 -0.15
C VAL A 23 -1.48 13.59 1.17
N GLU A 24 -1.88 12.40 1.60
CA GLU A 24 -1.53 11.81 2.90
C GLU A 24 -0.75 10.50 2.76
N THR A 25 0.20 10.27 3.67
CA THR A 25 0.97 9.02 3.73
C THR A 25 0.25 7.98 4.58
N VAL A 26 -0.10 6.85 3.98
CA VAL A 26 -0.81 5.74 4.62
C VAL A 26 0.12 4.54 4.75
N VAL A 27 0.30 4.03 5.98
CA VAL A 27 1.18 2.89 6.30
C VAL A 27 0.39 1.78 6.99
N GLY A 28 0.91 0.56 6.97
CA GLY A 28 0.30 -0.58 7.68
C GLY A 28 -0.99 -1.10 7.03
N VAL A 29 -1.12 -0.96 5.71
CA VAL A 29 -2.26 -1.49 4.96
C VAL A 29 -2.25 -3.03 5.00
N ASP A 30 -3.40 -3.62 5.25
CA ASP A 30 -3.59 -5.07 5.29
C ASP A 30 -3.17 -5.72 3.96
N PRO A 31 -2.26 -6.71 3.98
CA PRO A 31 -1.84 -7.44 2.77
C PRO A 31 -3.00 -8.03 1.95
N GLU A 32 -4.11 -8.43 2.58
CA GLU A 32 -5.27 -8.96 1.86
C GLU A 32 -5.97 -7.88 1.03
N VAL A 33 -6.08 -6.66 1.57
CA VAL A 33 -6.63 -5.51 0.85
C VAL A 33 -5.74 -5.14 -0.33
N LEU A 34 -4.41 -5.24 -0.17
CA LEU A 34 -3.46 -4.99 -1.26
C LEU A 34 -3.60 -5.99 -2.40
N ALA A 35 -3.72 -7.28 -2.07
CA ALA A 35 -3.92 -8.33 -3.07
C ALA A 35 -5.23 -8.12 -3.84
N ALA A 36 -6.35 -7.90 -3.12
CA ALA A 36 -7.65 -7.65 -3.74
C ALA A 36 -7.65 -6.41 -4.64
N SER A 37 -6.97 -5.33 -4.21
CA SER A 37 -6.83 -4.10 -5.00
C SER A 37 -6.02 -4.32 -6.28
N PHE A 38 -4.95 -5.13 -6.22
CA PHE A 38 -4.15 -5.45 -7.38
C PHE A 38 -4.94 -6.26 -8.42
N ASP A 39 -5.73 -7.23 -7.96
CA ASP A 39 -6.61 -8.02 -8.83
C ASP A 39 -7.71 -7.16 -9.48
N ALA A 40 -8.22 -6.15 -8.78
CA ALA A 40 -9.27 -5.25 -9.29
C ALA A 40 -8.79 -4.27 -10.38
N VAL A 41 -7.48 -4.00 -10.46
CA VAL A 41 -6.88 -3.06 -11.45
C VAL A 41 -6.28 -3.80 -12.66
N ARG A 42 -6.19 -5.13 -12.60
CA ARG A 42 -5.68 -5.97 -13.69
C ARG A 42 -6.68 -6.10 -14.84
#